data_AF-A0A2I0D4W3-F1
#
_entry.id   AF-A0A2I0D4W3-F1
#
_cell.length_a   1.000
_cell.length_b   1.000
_cell.length_c   1.000
_cell.angle_alpha   90.00
_cell.angle_beta   90.00
_cell.angle_gamma   90.00
#
_symmetry.space_group_name_H-M   'P 1'
#
loop_
_entity.id
_entity.type
_entity.pdbx_description
1 polymer ?
#
loop_
_entity_poly.entity_id
_entity_poly.type
_entity_poly.pdbx_seq_one_letter_code
_entity_poly.pdbx_strand_id
1 'polypeptide(L)'
;MKVLVLFLIMVTFQLNAQNNLFQHNHTVFDDFGLSEKEIADYKSEGNLSIFNKEKHNSRLASKLFNLRVGQSVKLNKANKKKLKVLKKVDVEHYRLNYIFFDGSQLEYKDIEKQRDKILQMNKTYSFPTLAQMYSMDMSKNVGGDSGWFKKRSTPQDFQDAALSSRRVANETFKVDLISENWYYLILKSYSPILIEEILVLETPL
;
A
#
# COMPACT_ATOMS: atom_id res chain seq x y z
N MET A 1 -30.95 46.97 18.71
CA MET A 1 -31.48 45.59 18.51
C MET A 1 -30.34 44.75 17.95
N LYS A 2 -29.73 43.88 18.77
CA LYS A 2 -28.60 43.03 18.37
C LYS A 2 -29.15 41.81 17.64
N VAL A 3 -28.94 41.71 16.32
CA VAL A 3 -29.22 40.46 15.59
C VAL A 3 -27.93 39.64 15.60
N LEU A 4 -27.90 38.66 16.49
CA LEU A 4 -26.84 37.66 16.56
C LEU A 4 -27.10 36.63 15.45
N VAL A 5 -26.40 36.73 14.33
CA VAL A 5 -26.45 35.71 13.28
C VAL A 5 -25.53 34.57 13.71
N LEU A 6 -26.13 33.47 14.16
CA LEU A 6 -25.43 32.23 14.52
C LEU A 6 -25.08 31.48 13.22
N PHE A 7 -23.81 31.55 12.80
CA PHE A 7 -23.30 30.72 11.70
C PHE A 7 -23.10 29.29 12.22
N LEU A 8 -24.05 28.40 11.94
CA LEU A 8 -23.90 26.97 12.18
C LEU A 8 -23.01 26.39 11.06
N ILE A 9 -21.69 26.41 11.27
CA ILE A 9 -20.74 25.70 10.42
C ILE A 9 -20.90 24.21 10.75
N MET A 10 -21.71 23.49 9.95
CA MET A 10 -21.63 22.04 9.90
C MET A 10 -20.28 21.66 9.30
N VAL A 11 -19.29 21.45 10.17
CA VAL A 11 -18.07 20.74 9.81
C VAL A 11 -18.49 19.29 9.59
N THR A 12 -18.74 18.92 8.33
CA THR A 12 -18.80 17.52 7.94
C THR A 12 -17.40 16.96 8.13
N PHE A 13 -17.20 16.20 9.21
CA PHE A 13 -16.04 15.33 9.32
C PHE A 13 -16.15 14.31 8.19
N GLN A 14 -15.53 14.59 7.06
CA GLN A 14 -15.19 13.54 6.10
C GLN A 14 -14.16 12.67 6.78
N LEU A 15 -14.66 11.64 7.49
CA LEU A 15 -13.88 10.48 7.87
C LEU A 15 -13.41 9.88 6.55
N ASN A 16 -12.22 10.25 6.12
CA ASN A 16 -11.53 9.54 5.06
C ASN A 16 -11.31 8.12 5.59
N ALA A 17 -12.19 7.19 5.22
CA ALA A 17 -11.85 5.79 5.24
C ALA A 17 -10.64 5.66 4.32
N GLN A 18 -9.44 5.68 4.88
CA GLN A 18 -8.26 5.31 4.13
C GLN A 18 -8.47 3.85 3.75
N ASN A 19 -8.65 3.58 2.46
CA ASN A 19 -8.84 2.21 2.00
C ASN A 19 -7.56 1.43 2.30
N ASN A 20 -7.69 0.43 3.17
CA ASN A 20 -6.58 -0.36 3.67
C ASN A 20 -6.27 -1.56 2.76
N LEU A 21 -6.67 -1.54 1.48
CA LEU A 21 -6.51 -2.68 0.56
C LEU A 21 -5.10 -3.26 0.59
N PHE A 22 -4.07 -2.40 0.62
CA PHE A 22 -2.65 -2.79 0.62
C PHE A 22 -2.00 -2.77 2.02
N GLN A 23 -2.80 -2.68 3.09
CA GLN A 23 -2.32 -2.63 4.48
C GLN A 23 -2.75 -3.86 5.30
N HIS A 24 -3.16 -4.94 4.65
CA HIS A 24 -3.59 -6.17 5.33
C HIS A 24 -2.37 -6.93 5.90
N ASN A 25 -1.91 -6.53 7.09
CA ASN A 25 -0.55 -6.80 7.57
C ASN A 25 -0.52 -7.69 8.83
N HIS A 26 -1.31 -8.77 8.88
CA HIS A 26 -1.32 -9.65 10.06
C HIS A 26 0.02 -10.37 10.32
N THR A 27 0.86 -10.51 9.28
CA THR A 27 2.09 -11.31 9.27
C THR A 27 3.26 -10.56 8.64
N VAL A 28 3.59 -9.38 9.20
CA VAL A 28 4.57 -8.46 8.63
C VAL A 28 5.97 -9.07 8.51
N PHE A 29 6.36 -9.92 9.47
CA PHE A 29 7.73 -10.44 9.60
C PHE A 29 7.96 -11.85 9.04
N ASP A 30 6.92 -12.52 8.54
CA ASP A 30 6.99 -13.93 8.14
C ASP A 30 8.05 -14.21 7.08
N ASP A 31 8.27 -13.29 6.13
CA ASP A 31 9.32 -13.43 5.10
C ASP A 31 10.72 -13.61 5.70
N PHE A 32 10.95 -13.11 6.92
CA PHE A 32 12.27 -13.16 7.57
C PHE A 32 12.51 -14.47 8.32
N GLY A 33 11.52 -15.38 8.35
CA GLY A 33 11.62 -16.70 8.97
C GLY A 33 11.89 -16.64 10.49
N LEU A 34 11.39 -15.60 11.15
CA LEU A 34 11.51 -15.44 12.60
C LEU A 34 10.30 -16.05 13.31
N SER A 35 10.55 -16.75 14.40
CA SER A 35 9.51 -17.19 15.32
C SER A 35 8.88 -16.00 16.06
N GLU A 36 7.66 -16.18 16.56
CA GLU A 36 6.99 -15.18 17.40
C GLU A 36 7.84 -14.81 18.64
N LYS A 37 8.55 -15.79 19.20
CA LYS A 37 9.48 -15.59 20.32
C LYS A 37 10.64 -14.68 19.93
N GLU A 38 11.32 -14.93 18.81
CA GLU A 38 12.41 -14.07 18.34
C GLU A 38 11.93 -12.64 18.08
N ILE A 39 10.73 -12.48 17.51
CA ILE A 39 10.13 -11.16 17.28
C ILE A 39 9.86 -10.45 18.62
N ALA A 40 9.32 -11.17 19.61
CA ALA A 40 9.05 -10.63 20.95
C ALA A 40 10.35 -10.22 21.66
N ASP A 41 11.39 -11.06 21.60
CA ASP A 41 12.70 -10.79 22.17
C ASP A 41 13.28 -9.50 21.55
N TYR A 42 13.29 -9.37 20.23
CA TYR A 42 13.76 -8.14 19.58
C TYR A 42 12.93 -6.90 19.91
N LYS A 43 11.60 -7.04 20.01
CA LYS A 43 10.73 -5.93 20.42
C LYS A 43 10.95 -5.49 21.87
N SER A 44 11.45 -6.38 22.73
CA SER A 44 11.85 -6.03 24.10
C SER A 44 13.12 -5.18 24.14
N GLU A 45 14.01 -5.33 23.15
CA GLU A 45 15.25 -4.57 23.02
C GLU A 45 15.07 -3.20 22.34
N GLY A 46 14.08 -3.08 21.46
CA GLY A 46 13.84 -1.87 20.69
C GLY A 46 12.79 -2.00 19.60
N ASN A 47 12.83 -1.10 18.62
CA ASN A 47 11.85 -1.04 17.54
C ASN A 47 12.31 -1.83 16.32
N LEU A 48 11.45 -2.74 15.84
CA LEU A 48 11.65 -3.42 14.56
C LEU A 48 11.07 -2.61 13.41
N SER A 49 11.82 -2.52 12.33
CA SER A 49 11.41 -1.84 11.10
C SER A 49 11.88 -2.60 9.87
N ILE A 50 11.03 -2.67 8.85
CA ILE A 50 11.38 -3.25 7.55
C ILE A 50 11.71 -2.12 6.60
N PHE A 51 12.89 -2.22 5.97
CA PHE A 51 13.25 -1.35 4.87
C PHE A 51 13.13 -2.14 3.57
N ASN A 52 12.25 -1.67 2.69
CA ASN A 52 12.12 -2.09 1.30
C ASN A 52 12.99 -1.21 0.38
N LYS A 53 13.80 -1.82 -0.49
CA LYS A 53 14.81 -1.12 -1.31
C LYS A 53 14.25 -0.15 -2.34
N GLU A 54 13.07 -0.45 -2.89
CA GLU A 54 12.37 0.45 -3.83
C GLU A 54 11.78 1.67 -3.11
N LYS A 55 11.24 1.46 -1.90
CA LYS A 55 10.56 2.53 -1.14
C LYS A 55 11.52 3.41 -0.33
N HIS A 56 12.62 2.85 0.17
CA HIS A 56 13.53 3.55 1.08
C HIS A 56 14.86 3.87 0.40
N ASN A 57 14.92 5.04 -0.23
CA ASN A 57 16.09 5.53 -0.98
C ASN A 57 16.91 6.60 -0.23
N SER A 58 16.64 6.81 1.06
CA SER A 58 17.41 7.77 1.87
C SER A 58 18.88 7.32 2.04
N ARG A 59 19.79 8.26 2.28
CA ARG A 59 21.21 7.96 2.56
C ARG A 59 21.39 6.95 3.71
N LEU A 60 20.52 7.01 4.73
CA LEU A 60 20.53 6.04 5.83
C LEU A 60 20.11 4.66 5.35
N ALA A 61 19.02 4.56 4.59
CA ALA A 61 18.56 3.30 4.02
C ALA A 61 19.62 2.67 3.12
N SER A 62 20.20 3.42 2.19
CA SER A 62 21.30 2.92 1.34
C SER A 62 22.48 2.41 2.18
N LYS A 63 22.82 3.11 3.28
CA LYS A 63 23.86 2.65 4.20
C LYS A 63 23.48 1.32 4.87
N LEU A 64 22.23 1.17 5.30
CA LEU A 64 21.72 -0.07 5.93
C LEU A 64 21.71 -1.24 4.94
N PHE A 65 21.29 -1.02 3.68
CA PHE A 65 21.35 -2.05 2.63
C PHE A 65 22.79 -2.49 2.32
N ASN A 66 23.80 -1.66 2.55
CA ASN A 66 25.20 -2.06 2.35
C ASN A 66 25.80 -2.84 3.55
N LEU A 67 25.12 -2.92 4.69
CA LEU A 67 25.57 -3.69 5.84
C LEU A 67 25.32 -5.19 5.64
N ARG A 68 26.19 -6.02 6.21
CA ARG A 68 25.95 -7.45 6.38
C ARG A 68 25.00 -7.68 7.56
N VAL A 69 24.32 -8.82 7.56
CA VAL A 69 23.53 -9.28 8.71
C VAL A 69 24.40 -9.28 9.98
N GLY A 70 23.86 -8.76 11.07
CA GLY A 70 24.54 -8.59 12.36
C GLY A 70 25.27 -7.25 12.52
N GLN A 71 25.62 -6.56 11.43
CA GLN A 71 26.28 -5.25 11.49
C GLN A 71 25.29 -4.13 11.86
N SER A 72 25.85 -3.02 12.35
CA SER A 72 25.05 -1.88 12.83
C SER A 72 25.65 -0.53 12.50
N VAL A 73 24.80 0.50 12.46
CA VAL A 73 25.19 1.91 12.37
C VAL A 73 24.71 2.65 13.61
N LYS A 74 25.59 3.46 14.18
CA LYS A 74 25.27 4.41 15.25
C LYS A 74 24.85 5.74 14.64
N LEU A 75 23.73 6.29 15.09
CA LEU A 75 23.25 7.63 14.76
C LEU A 75 23.57 8.56 15.92
N ASN A 76 24.49 9.50 15.72
CA ASN A 76 24.94 10.44 16.74
C ASN A 76 24.13 11.75 16.74
N LYS A 77 22.83 11.69 16.43
CA LYS A 77 21.91 12.85 16.51
C LYS A 77 21.40 13.01 17.96
N ALA A 78 20.55 14.02 18.20
CA ALA A 78 19.96 14.33 19.52
C ALA A 78 19.41 13.08 20.25
N ASN A 79 18.86 12.12 19.51
CA ASN A 79 18.51 10.79 20.01
C ASN A 79 19.53 9.78 19.50
N LYS A 80 20.54 9.46 20.34
CA LYS A 80 21.56 8.47 20.03
C LYS A 80 20.89 7.10 19.88
N LYS A 81 21.01 6.51 18.69
CA LYS A 81 20.38 5.22 18.35
C LYS A 81 21.36 4.30 17.64
N LYS A 82 21.18 3.00 17.79
CA LYS A 82 21.90 1.95 17.06
C LYS A 82 20.91 1.19 16.20
N LEU A 83 21.18 1.13 14.90
CA LEU A 83 20.38 0.38 13.94
C LEU A 83 21.17 -0.84 13.51
N LYS A 84 20.68 -2.04 13.82
CA LYS A 84 21.31 -3.34 13.49
C LYS A 84 20.49 -4.05 12.42
N VAL A 85 21.14 -4.53 11.36
CA VAL A 85 20.49 -5.39 10.36
C VAL A 85 20.40 -6.80 10.92
N LEU A 86 19.18 -7.29 11.12
CA LEU A 86 18.91 -8.62 11.66
C LEU A 86 18.81 -9.68 10.58
N LYS A 87 18.16 -9.34 9.46
CA LYS A 87 17.91 -10.25 8.35
C LYS A 87 17.86 -9.48 7.03
N LYS A 88 18.11 -10.20 5.95
CA LYS A 88 17.94 -9.74 4.57
C LYS A 88 17.28 -10.83 3.76
N VAL A 89 16.29 -10.47 2.96
CA VAL A 89 15.52 -11.39 2.11
C VAL A 89 15.12 -10.69 0.83
N ASP A 90 14.97 -11.45 -0.25
CA ASP A 90 14.32 -10.98 -1.47
C ASP A 90 12.87 -11.45 -1.45
N VAL A 91 11.93 -10.50 -1.53
CA VAL A 91 10.50 -10.78 -1.41
C VAL A 91 9.79 -10.39 -2.70
N GLU A 92 8.93 -11.26 -3.20
CA GLU A 92 8.10 -10.97 -4.37
C GLU A 92 7.08 -9.87 -4.06
N HIS A 93 7.09 -8.83 -4.88
CA HIS A 93 6.19 -7.69 -4.81
C HIS A 93 5.42 -7.51 -6.12
N TYR A 94 4.21 -6.99 -5.98
CA TYR A 94 3.26 -6.72 -7.04
C TYR A 94 3.03 -5.22 -7.14
N ARG A 95 2.71 -4.73 -8.33
CA ARG A 95 2.32 -3.35 -8.58
C ARG A 95 1.30 -3.32 -9.70
N LEU A 96 0.30 -2.46 -9.56
CA LEU A 96 -0.75 -2.30 -10.55
C LEU A 96 -1.30 -0.88 -10.48
N ASN A 97 -2.09 -0.51 -11.48
CA ASN A 97 -2.89 0.69 -11.41
C ASN A 97 -4.34 0.31 -11.16
N TYR A 98 -5.05 1.11 -10.38
CA TYR A 98 -6.46 0.87 -10.08
C TYR A 98 -7.30 2.15 -10.03
N ILE A 99 -8.60 1.98 -10.21
CA ILE A 99 -9.63 2.99 -9.97
C ILE A 99 -10.59 2.36 -8.97
N PHE A 100 -10.75 2.99 -7.81
CA PHE A 100 -11.59 2.49 -6.73
C PHE A 100 -12.96 3.18 -6.71
N PHE A 101 -13.99 2.40 -6.39
CA PHE A 101 -15.36 2.85 -6.14
C PHE A 101 -15.84 2.28 -4.80
N ASP A 102 -16.35 3.17 -3.96
CA ASP A 102 -16.87 2.84 -2.63
C ASP A 102 -18.38 2.59 -2.72
N GLY A 103 -18.79 1.33 -2.57
CA GLY A 103 -20.20 0.95 -2.58
C GLY A 103 -21.01 1.45 -1.40
N SER A 104 -20.35 1.93 -0.33
CA SER A 104 -21.07 2.58 0.77
C SER A 104 -21.55 3.99 0.39
N GLN A 105 -21.02 4.54 -0.70
CA GLN A 105 -21.34 5.88 -1.20
C GLN A 105 -22.10 5.85 -2.54
N LEU A 106 -21.91 4.80 -3.35
CA LEU A 106 -22.55 4.64 -4.66
C LEU A 106 -23.25 3.28 -4.76
N GLU A 107 -24.43 3.27 -5.37
CA GLU A 107 -25.14 2.03 -5.69
C GLU A 107 -24.36 1.18 -6.69
N TYR A 108 -24.35 -0.14 -6.51
CA TYR A 108 -23.61 -1.07 -7.38
C TYR A 108 -23.94 -0.88 -8.87
N LYS A 109 -25.21 -0.64 -9.19
CA LYS A 109 -25.66 -0.40 -10.57
C LYS A 109 -25.02 0.84 -11.19
N ASP A 110 -24.83 1.90 -10.41
CA ASP A 110 -24.21 3.14 -10.88
C ASP A 110 -22.69 2.96 -11.01
N ILE A 111 -22.07 2.25 -10.06
CA ILE A 111 -20.67 1.82 -10.16
C ILE A 111 -20.45 1.02 -11.44
N GLU A 112 -21.30 0.04 -11.75
CA GLU A 112 -21.16 -0.78 -12.95
C GLU A 112 -21.24 0.05 -14.24
N LYS A 113 -22.24 0.92 -14.32
CA LYS A 113 -22.40 1.84 -15.45
C LYS A 113 -21.18 2.75 -15.60
N GLN A 114 -20.60 3.22 -14.49
CA GLN A 114 -19.41 4.04 -14.50
C GLN A 114 -18.16 3.25 -14.93
N ARG A 115 -17.97 2.02 -14.45
CA ARG A 115 -16.88 1.14 -14.87
C ARG A 115 -16.94 0.83 -16.37
N ASP A 116 -18.13 0.55 -16.90
CA ASP A 116 -18.34 0.32 -18.34
C ASP A 116 -18.00 1.56 -19.18
N LYS A 117 -18.43 2.74 -18.72
CA LYS A 117 -18.08 4.00 -19.38
C LYS A 117 -16.57 4.22 -19.41
N ILE A 118 -15.88 3.98 -18.29
CA ILE A 118 -14.43 4.15 -18.17
C ILE A 118 -13.70 3.16 -19.08
N LEU A 119 -14.13 1.90 -19.16
CA LEU A 119 -13.56 0.91 -20.08
C LEU A 119 -13.66 1.36 -21.56
N GLN A 120 -14.77 2.00 -21.95
CA GLN A 120 -14.87 2.59 -23.30
C GLN A 120 -13.93 3.79 -23.47
N MET A 121 -13.84 4.67 -22.46
CA MET A 121 -12.95 5.85 -22.50
C MET A 121 -11.46 5.46 -22.52
N ASN A 122 -11.09 4.33 -21.92
CA ASN A 122 -9.70 3.83 -21.88
C ASN A 122 -9.14 3.45 -23.26
N LYS A 123 -9.99 3.41 -24.29
CA LYS A 123 -9.56 3.29 -25.70
C LYS A 123 -8.93 4.58 -26.25
N THR A 124 -9.19 5.72 -25.60
CA THR A 124 -8.77 7.05 -26.07
C THR A 124 -7.96 7.80 -25.02
N TYR A 125 -8.32 7.65 -23.74
CA TYR A 125 -7.64 8.29 -22.62
C TYR A 125 -6.76 7.27 -21.89
N SER A 126 -5.63 7.73 -21.35
CA SER A 126 -4.76 6.88 -20.55
C SER A 126 -5.43 6.48 -19.22
N PHE A 127 -5.16 5.26 -18.75
CA PHE A 127 -5.67 4.79 -17.46
C PHE A 127 -5.30 5.74 -16.29
N PRO A 128 -4.06 6.27 -16.17
CA PRO A 128 -3.74 7.25 -15.13
C PRO A 128 -4.61 8.51 -15.15
N THR A 129 -4.94 9.03 -16.34
CA THR A 129 -5.86 10.16 -16.48
C THR A 129 -7.27 9.80 -15.97
N LEU A 130 -7.75 8.60 -16.33
CA LEU A 130 -9.05 8.13 -15.87
C LEU A 130 -9.07 7.89 -14.36
N ALA A 131 -7.98 7.37 -13.78
CA ALA A 131 -7.83 7.19 -12.34
C ALA A 131 -7.86 8.51 -11.58
N GLN A 132 -7.17 9.55 -12.08
CA GLN A 132 -7.22 10.91 -11.52
C GLN A 132 -8.64 11.47 -11.50
N MET A 133 -9.42 11.21 -12.54
CA MET A 133 -10.79 11.74 -12.68
C MET A 133 -11.82 10.98 -11.85
N TYR A 134 -11.70 9.66 -11.76
CA TYR A 134 -12.80 8.80 -11.31
C TYR A 134 -12.54 8.00 -10.03
N SER A 135 -11.28 7.81 -9.62
CA SER A 135 -11.01 7.01 -8.43
C SER A 135 -11.45 7.75 -7.17
N MET A 136 -12.17 7.05 -6.30
CA MET A 136 -12.59 7.53 -4.98
C MET A 136 -11.47 7.37 -3.93
N ASP A 137 -10.35 6.74 -4.30
CA ASP A 137 -9.18 6.58 -3.45
C ASP A 137 -8.10 7.66 -3.69
N MET A 138 -7.26 7.91 -2.70
CA MET A 138 -6.15 8.87 -2.78
C MET A 138 -5.09 8.51 -3.83
N SER A 139 -4.99 7.24 -4.25
CA SER A 139 -4.19 6.81 -5.39
C SER A 139 -4.49 7.58 -6.67
N LYS A 140 -5.66 8.22 -6.80
CA LYS A 140 -5.97 9.15 -7.90
C LYS A 140 -4.89 10.20 -8.10
N ASN A 141 -4.28 10.68 -7.03
CA ASN A 141 -3.24 11.73 -7.07
C ASN A 141 -1.93 11.25 -7.72
N VAL A 142 -1.74 9.94 -7.87
CA VAL A 142 -0.59 9.31 -8.54
C VAL A 142 -1.04 8.45 -9.73
N GLY A 143 -2.21 8.74 -10.31
CA GLY A 143 -2.70 8.01 -11.50
C GLY A 143 -3.13 6.57 -11.21
N GLY A 144 -3.60 6.30 -9.99
CA GLY A 144 -4.08 4.99 -9.56
C GLY A 144 -2.97 4.00 -9.21
N ASP A 145 -1.71 4.42 -9.17
CA ASP A 145 -0.59 3.54 -8.85
C ASP A 145 -0.66 3.03 -7.39
N SER A 146 -0.64 1.70 -7.23
CA SER A 146 -0.62 1.05 -5.91
C SER A 146 0.71 1.20 -5.18
N GLY A 147 1.79 1.52 -5.91
CA GLY A 147 3.15 1.21 -5.46
C GLY A 147 3.39 -0.29 -5.35
N TRP A 148 4.59 -0.68 -4.91
CA TRP A 148 4.93 -2.07 -4.68
C TRP A 148 4.33 -2.56 -3.36
N PHE A 149 3.56 -3.65 -3.42
CA PHE A 149 2.94 -4.30 -2.27
C PHE A 149 3.19 -5.81 -2.29
N LYS A 150 3.10 -6.45 -1.12
CA LYS A 150 3.22 -7.91 -1.00
C LYS A 150 1.86 -8.54 -1.23
N LYS A 151 1.83 -9.75 -1.81
CA LYS A 151 0.59 -10.51 -2.03
C LYS A 151 -0.28 -10.58 -0.76
N ARG A 152 0.34 -10.93 0.37
CA ARG A 152 -0.33 -11.03 1.68
C ARG A 152 -0.89 -9.72 2.23
N SER A 153 -0.45 -8.57 1.72
CA SER A 153 -0.94 -7.26 2.12
C SER A 153 -2.34 -6.94 1.57
N THR A 154 -2.95 -7.85 0.82
CA THR A 154 -4.28 -7.72 0.22
C THR A 154 -5.18 -8.92 0.62
N PRO A 155 -6.52 -8.76 0.69
CA PRO A 155 -7.44 -9.86 0.95
C PRO A 155 -7.35 -10.97 -0.11
N GLN A 156 -7.67 -12.21 0.27
CA GLN A 156 -7.54 -13.38 -0.62
C GLN A 156 -8.35 -13.23 -1.91
N ASP A 157 -9.59 -12.74 -1.82
CA ASP A 157 -10.46 -12.50 -2.98
C ASP A 157 -9.83 -11.52 -3.98
N PHE A 158 -9.13 -10.50 -3.48
CA PHE A 158 -8.38 -9.58 -4.33
C PHE A 158 -7.20 -10.27 -5.00
N GLN A 159 -6.44 -11.08 -4.26
CA GLN A 159 -5.30 -11.82 -4.78
C GLN A 159 -5.74 -12.72 -5.95
N ASP A 160 -6.83 -13.46 -5.77
CA ASP A 160 -7.32 -14.42 -6.76
C ASP A 160 -7.86 -13.72 -8.02
N ALA A 161 -8.51 -12.56 -7.86
CA ALA A 161 -9.06 -11.80 -8.98
C ALA A 161 -7.99 -10.99 -9.74
N ALA A 162 -7.10 -10.31 -9.02
CA ALA A 162 -6.18 -9.29 -9.54
C ALA A 162 -4.78 -9.81 -9.84
N LEU A 163 -4.27 -10.75 -9.05
CA LEU A 163 -2.88 -11.24 -9.14
C LEU A 163 -2.75 -12.56 -9.90
N SER A 164 -3.85 -13.10 -10.43
CA SER A 164 -3.84 -14.32 -11.23
C SER A 164 -2.89 -14.23 -12.43
N SER A 165 -2.09 -15.27 -12.63
CA SER A 165 -1.20 -15.43 -13.78
C SER A 165 -1.95 -15.52 -15.11
N ARG A 166 -3.27 -15.78 -15.08
CA ARG A 166 -4.12 -15.88 -16.27
C ARG A 166 -4.48 -14.53 -16.89
N ARG A 167 -4.24 -13.41 -16.20
CA ARG A 167 -4.52 -12.05 -16.69
C ARG A 167 -3.42 -11.57 -17.63
N VAL A 168 -3.81 -11.03 -18.79
CA VAL A 168 -2.89 -10.53 -19.81
C VAL A 168 -2.29 -9.19 -19.37
N ALA A 169 -1.04 -8.92 -19.76
CA ALA A 169 -0.41 -7.62 -19.50
C ALA A 169 -1.19 -6.49 -20.19
N ASN A 170 -1.32 -5.34 -19.52
CA ASN A 170 -2.04 -4.15 -19.99
C ASN A 170 -3.55 -4.34 -20.21
N GLU A 171 -4.13 -5.45 -19.77
CA GLU A 171 -5.58 -5.62 -19.73
C GLU A 171 -6.16 -4.78 -18.58
N THR A 172 -7.28 -4.11 -18.85
CA THR A 172 -8.11 -3.49 -17.81
C THR A 172 -9.33 -4.35 -17.52
N PHE A 173 -9.53 -4.72 -16.27
CA PHE A 173 -10.63 -5.61 -15.86
C PHE A 173 -11.26 -5.17 -14.55
N LYS A 174 -12.49 -5.64 -14.30
CA LYS A 174 -13.24 -5.37 -13.07
C LYS A 174 -12.83 -6.36 -11.97
N VAL A 175 -12.75 -5.88 -10.73
CA VAL A 175 -12.59 -6.69 -9.52
C VAL A 175 -13.60 -6.22 -8.49
N ASP A 176 -14.31 -7.16 -7.88
CA ASP A 176 -15.37 -6.91 -6.90
C ASP A 176 -14.97 -7.60 -5.59
N LEU A 177 -14.88 -6.84 -4.51
CA LEU A 177 -14.74 -7.34 -3.16
C LEU A 177 -16.07 -7.10 -2.44
N ILE A 178 -16.99 -8.06 -2.62
CA ILE A 178 -18.40 -7.91 -2.26
C ILE A 178 -18.57 -7.76 -0.75
N SER A 179 -17.78 -8.49 0.05
CA SER A 179 -17.81 -8.42 1.52
C SER A 179 -17.50 -7.02 2.06
N GLU A 180 -16.60 -6.30 1.39
CA GLU A 180 -16.14 -4.97 1.76
C GLU A 180 -16.95 -3.86 1.06
N ASN A 181 -17.84 -4.24 0.13
CA ASN A 181 -18.55 -3.31 -0.75
C ASN A 181 -17.57 -2.42 -1.55
N TRP A 182 -16.46 -3.01 -1.98
CA TRP A 182 -15.37 -2.34 -2.67
C TRP A 182 -15.26 -2.83 -4.11
N TYR A 183 -15.18 -1.89 -5.06
CA TYR A 183 -15.19 -2.21 -6.48
C TYR A 183 -14.05 -1.50 -7.19
N TYR A 184 -13.43 -2.21 -8.12
CA TYR A 184 -12.23 -1.73 -8.80
C TYR A 184 -12.34 -1.91 -10.31
N LEU A 185 -11.66 -1.00 -11.02
CA LEU A 185 -11.03 -1.32 -12.30
C LEU A 185 -9.54 -1.44 -12.07
N ILE A 186 -8.92 -2.50 -12.59
CA ILE A 186 -7.50 -2.78 -12.45
C ILE A 186 -6.86 -2.83 -13.82
N LEU A 187 -5.74 -2.14 -13.96
CA LEU A 187 -4.81 -2.28 -15.07
C LEU A 187 -3.55 -3.01 -14.58
N LYS A 188 -3.31 -4.20 -15.15
CA LYS A 188 -2.10 -4.99 -14.87
C LYS A 188 -0.92 -4.46 -15.69
N SER A 189 -0.28 -3.41 -15.19
CA SER A 189 0.83 -2.73 -15.88
C SER A 189 2.21 -3.32 -15.59
N TYR A 190 2.38 -4.09 -14.50
CA TYR A 190 3.69 -4.56 -14.04
C TYR A 190 3.71 -6.07 -13.84
N SER A 191 4.87 -6.67 -14.14
CA SER A 191 5.18 -8.03 -13.68
C SER A 191 5.65 -7.97 -12.22
N PRO A 192 5.42 -9.03 -11.43
CA PRO A 192 6.02 -9.12 -10.10
C PRO A 192 7.54 -9.07 -10.17
N ILE A 193 8.17 -8.46 -9.16
CA ILE A 193 9.63 -8.41 -9.03
C ILE A 193 10.04 -8.86 -7.62
N LEU A 194 11.27 -9.34 -7.50
CA LEU A 194 11.91 -9.54 -6.21
C LEU A 194 12.50 -8.22 -5.73
N ILE A 195 12.12 -7.78 -4.53
CA ILE A 195 12.67 -6.59 -3.88
C ILE A 195 13.43 -7.02 -2.64
N GLU A 196 14.69 -6.57 -2.53
CA GLU A 196 15.49 -6.76 -1.32
C GLU A 196 14.84 -5.99 -0.16
N GLU A 197 14.55 -6.71 0.91
CA GLU A 197 14.10 -6.16 2.18
C GLU A 197 15.07 -6.52 3.30
N ILE A 198 15.23 -5.57 4.22
CA ILE A 198 16.04 -5.78 5.42
C ILE A 198 15.20 -5.52 6.66
N LEU A 199 15.35 -6.40 7.65
CA LEU A 199 14.79 -6.21 8.98
C LEU A 199 15.83 -5.51 9.84
N VAL A 200 15.47 -4.37 10.41
CA VAL A 200 16.35 -3.53 11.21
C VAL A 200 15.79 -3.38 12.62
N LEU A 201 16.63 -3.67 13.61
CA LEU A 201 16.37 -3.38 15.01
C LEU A 201 17.01 -2.04 15.38
N GLU A 202 16.18 -1.11 15.84
CA GLU A 202 16.58 0.17 16.38
C GLU A 202 16.55 0.14 17.91
N THR A 203 17.71 0.25 18.54
CA THR A 203 17.84 0.33 20.00
C THR A 203 18.35 1.71 20.42
N PRO A 204 18.01 2.20 21.62
CA PRO A 204 18.74 3.31 22.23
C PRO A 204 20.22 2.96 22.39
N LEU A 205 21.08 3.99 22.36
CA LEU A 205 22.52 3.88 22.61
C LEU A 205 22.88 4.15 24.06
#